data_AF-A0A7C2U1S8-F1
#
_entry.id   AF-A0A7C2U1S8-F1
#
_cell.length_a   1.000
_cell.length_b   1.000
_cell.length_c   1.000
_cell.angle_alpha   90.00
_cell.angle_beta   90.00
_cell.angle_gamma   90.00
#
_symmetry.space_group_name_H-M   'P 1'
#
loop_
_entity.id
_entity.type
_entity.pdbx_description
1 polymer ?
#
loop_
_entity_poly.entity_id
_entity_poly.type
_entity_poly.pdbx_seq_one_letter_code
_entity_poly.pdbx_strand_id
1 'polypeptide(L)'
;MANSNLPSEKTPKKGSAQEDSRVTNKARKGMSPSSAGEKSHSPSQLLIKFWGVRGSYPVPGPKTVKYGGNTSCVEVRNDNHRIIFDAGTGIIGLGDQIMTEYRANDGNAASPFVFSILLSHTHYDHIHALPFFQPAYLSQASMHVFGPKLLGYDLRESISETMTARYCPVRLEEMNSHKVIVNIADTDRLLFRNSHKVPRVITAHDEIAALHHDDLLVSVMHSYAHPKDGVFVYKVQNNGQSVVYATDTEGYRGGDSRLIKFAQNSDVLIHDSQYTTAEYTDVQDPKQGYGHSTVDMACEVAAKAKVKQLVLFHHDPRHDDESMVRVEEYARRLFKNVIAAYEGLEIYLGE
;
A
#
# COMPACT_ATOMS: atom_id res chain seq x y z
N MET A 1 19.86 -34.69 -52.80
CA MET A 1 21.10 -34.22 -53.44
C MET A 1 21.63 -33.02 -52.67
N ALA A 2 22.92 -32.71 -52.81
CA ALA A 2 23.68 -31.64 -52.11
C ALA A 2 23.92 -31.86 -50.59
N ASN A 3 25.14 -32.33 -50.27
CA ASN A 3 25.73 -32.33 -48.93
C ASN A 3 26.25 -30.94 -48.55
N SER A 4 26.49 -30.69 -47.26
CA SER A 4 27.85 -30.30 -46.81
C SER A 4 28.02 -30.52 -45.30
N ASN A 5 29.15 -31.15 -44.94
CA ASN A 5 29.62 -31.31 -43.56
C ASN A 5 30.38 -30.04 -43.12
N LEU A 6 30.64 -29.90 -41.80
CA LEU A 6 31.98 -29.77 -41.17
C LEU A 6 31.81 -29.62 -39.62
N PRO A 7 32.85 -29.82 -38.79
CA PRO A 7 32.73 -30.80 -37.71
C PRO A 7 32.91 -30.26 -36.27
N SER A 8 32.85 -31.18 -35.32
CA SER A 8 33.23 -30.97 -33.92
C SER A 8 34.75 -30.89 -33.72
N GLU A 9 35.19 -30.10 -32.75
CA GLU A 9 36.52 -30.22 -32.15
C GLU A 9 36.47 -30.36 -30.63
N LYS A 10 37.52 -31.00 -30.09
CA LYS A 10 37.60 -31.52 -28.72
C LYS A 10 38.50 -30.64 -27.85
N THR A 11 38.19 -30.61 -26.56
CA THR A 11 39.14 -30.23 -25.52
C THR A 11 40.35 -31.17 -25.47
N PRO A 12 41.54 -30.65 -25.12
CA PRO A 12 42.58 -31.44 -24.48
C PRO A 12 42.85 -30.98 -23.04
N LYS A 13 42.93 -31.95 -22.11
CA LYS A 13 43.43 -31.75 -20.73
C LYS A 13 44.96 -31.81 -20.69
N LYS A 14 45.57 -30.97 -19.85
CA LYS A 14 46.90 -31.09 -19.21
C LYS A 14 46.81 -30.30 -17.88
N GLY A 15 47.26 -30.71 -16.69
CA GLY A 15 48.13 -31.83 -16.29
C GLY A 15 49.60 -31.56 -16.63
N SER A 16 50.57 -31.42 -15.72
CA SER A 16 50.63 -31.57 -14.24
C SER A 16 51.17 -30.24 -13.62
N ALA A 17 51.67 -30.08 -12.37
CA ALA A 17 52.08 -31.00 -11.31
C ALA A 17 51.92 -30.37 -9.89
N GLN A 18 52.66 -30.88 -8.90
CA GLN A 18 52.78 -30.37 -7.52
C GLN A 18 53.99 -29.44 -7.36
N GLU A 19 53.96 -28.56 -6.36
CA GLU A 19 55.12 -28.44 -5.47
C GLU A 19 54.69 -28.09 -4.04
N ASP A 20 55.07 -28.96 -3.10
CA ASP A 20 54.79 -28.86 -1.67
C ASP A 20 55.81 -27.90 -1.04
N SER A 21 55.38 -26.81 -0.40
CA SER A 21 56.26 -26.00 0.45
C SER A 21 55.61 -25.70 1.80
N ARG A 22 55.91 -26.56 2.77
CA ARG A 22 55.60 -26.33 4.18
C ARG A 22 56.42 -25.15 4.71
N VAL A 23 55.79 -23.99 4.88
CA VAL A 23 56.34 -22.90 5.69
C VAL A 23 55.43 -22.67 6.90
N THR A 24 55.87 -23.15 8.05
CA THR A 24 55.27 -22.84 9.34
C THR A 24 55.66 -21.43 9.78
N ASN A 25 54.69 -20.53 10.01
CA ASN A 25 54.97 -19.37 10.85
C ASN A 25 53.75 -18.80 11.59
N LYS A 26 53.77 -19.01 12.91
CA LYS A 26 53.31 -18.16 14.01
C LYS A 26 52.05 -17.30 13.79
N ALA A 27 50.98 -17.69 14.48
CA ALA A 27 49.83 -16.86 14.76
C ALA A 27 50.24 -15.47 15.32
N ARG A 28 49.83 -14.41 14.63
CA ARG A 28 49.74 -13.06 15.21
C ARG A 28 48.36 -12.91 15.83
N LYS A 29 48.31 -12.60 17.13
CA LYS A 29 47.06 -12.17 17.79
C LYS A 29 46.54 -10.92 17.06
N GLY A 30 45.33 -10.97 16.53
CA GLY A 30 44.65 -9.78 16.05
C GLY A 30 44.26 -8.91 17.24
N MET A 31 44.71 -7.65 17.25
CA MET A 31 44.02 -6.62 18.03
C MET A 31 42.65 -6.41 17.37
N SER A 32 41.59 -6.49 18.16
CA SER A 32 40.25 -6.11 17.73
C SER A 32 40.19 -4.62 17.39
N PRO A 33 39.69 -4.22 16.21
CA PRO A 33 39.25 -2.85 15.99
C PRO A 33 38.17 -2.52 17.02
N SER A 34 38.34 -1.42 17.73
CA SER A 34 37.37 -0.91 18.70
C SER A 34 35.99 -0.72 18.07
N SER A 35 34.95 -1.02 18.83
CA SER A 35 33.54 -0.77 18.49
C SER A 35 33.35 0.61 17.84
N ALA A 36 33.09 0.63 16.53
CA ALA A 36 32.48 1.78 15.91
C ALA A 36 31.10 1.93 16.56
N GLY A 37 30.86 3.08 17.20
CA GLY A 37 29.62 3.29 17.94
C GLY A 37 28.40 3.11 17.03
N GLU A 38 27.41 2.38 17.52
CA GLU A 38 26.08 2.36 16.92
C GLU A 38 25.59 3.80 16.87
N LYS A 39 25.52 4.38 15.66
CA LYS A 39 24.83 5.65 15.47
C LYS A 39 23.39 5.42 15.94
N SER A 40 22.94 6.20 16.91
CA SER A 40 21.53 6.23 17.28
C SER A 40 20.73 6.71 16.07
N HIS A 41 20.20 5.78 15.29
CA HIS A 41 19.32 6.11 14.17
C HIS A 41 18.02 6.63 14.80
N SER A 42 17.65 7.86 14.46
CA SER A 42 16.30 8.36 14.72
C SER A 42 15.28 7.36 14.15
N PRO A 43 14.08 7.23 14.74
CA PRO A 43 13.03 6.43 14.14
C PRO A 43 12.91 6.72 12.65
N SER A 44 12.92 5.70 11.80
CA SER A 44 12.59 5.88 10.38
C SER A 44 11.19 6.47 10.35
N GLN A 45 11.04 7.67 9.78
CA GLN A 45 9.76 8.38 9.79
C GLN A 45 8.84 7.70 8.79
N LEU A 46 7.66 7.26 9.24
CA LEU A 46 6.63 6.76 8.34
C LEU A 46 5.85 7.95 7.78
N LEU A 47 6.00 8.21 6.49
CA LEU A 47 5.21 9.18 5.75
C LEU A 47 3.95 8.51 5.21
N ILE A 48 2.81 9.15 5.42
CA ILE A 48 1.51 8.86 4.80
C ILE A 48 1.19 10.02 3.85
N LYS A 49 0.91 9.74 2.57
CA LYS A 49 0.56 10.75 1.57
C LYS A 49 -0.70 10.37 0.81
N PHE A 50 -1.62 11.32 0.69
CA PHE A 50 -2.92 11.14 0.03
C PHE A 50 -2.86 11.60 -1.43
N TRP A 51 -3.13 10.68 -2.35
CA TRP A 51 -3.06 10.91 -3.79
C TRP A 51 -4.44 10.93 -4.46
N GLY A 52 -5.42 10.26 -3.87
CA GLY A 52 -6.84 10.38 -4.19
C GLY A 52 -7.68 10.02 -2.97
N VAL A 53 -8.79 10.73 -2.77
CA VAL A 53 -9.57 10.76 -1.52
C VAL A 53 -11.07 10.57 -1.71
N ARG A 54 -11.54 10.47 -2.97
CA ARG A 54 -12.95 10.28 -3.32
C ARG A 54 -13.30 8.81 -3.45
N GLY A 55 -14.53 8.47 -3.07
CA GLY A 55 -15.14 7.19 -3.40
C GLY A 55 -15.94 7.21 -4.70
N SER A 56 -16.34 6.03 -5.16
CA SER A 56 -17.23 5.73 -6.29
C SER A 56 -16.78 6.18 -7.70
N TYR A 57 -16.39 7.44 -7.91
CA TYR A 57 -15.94 7.97 -9.21
C TYR A 57 -15.21 9.31 -9.06
N PRO A 58 -14.28 9.65 -9.98
CA PRO A 58 -13.55 10.91 -9.91
C PRO A 58 -14.45 12.11 -10.24
N VAL A 59 -14.22 13.22 -9.53
CA VAL A 59 -14.96 14.48 -9.67
C VAL A 59 -14.02 15.69 -9.84
N PRO A 60 -13.26 15.78 -10.94
CA PRO A 60 -12.46 16.97 -11.23
C PRO A 60 -13.35 18.16 -11.57
N GLY A 61 -13.15 19.30 -10.90
CA GLY A 61 -13.88 20.53 -11.20
C GLY A 61 -13.57 21.69 -10.27
N PRO A 62 -14.10 22.90 -10.54
CA PRO A 62 -13.85 24.10 -9.73
C PRO A 62 -14.44 24.04 -8.31
N LYS A 63 -15.24 23.01 -8.01
CA LYS A 63 -15.90 22.76 -6.72
C LYS A 63 -15.16 21.77 -5.81
N THR A 64 -14.09 21.16 -6.31
CA THR A 64 -13.37 20.05 -5.67
C THR A 64 -11.85 20.30 -5.67
N VAL A 65 -11.43 21.56 -5.82
CA VAL A 65 -10.02 21.94 -5.94
C VAL A 65 -9.32 21.89 -4.58
N LYS A 66 -10.03 22.15 -3.48
CA LYS A 66 -9.45 22.18 -2.14
C LYS A 66 -9.20 20.78 -1.59
N TYR A 67 -10.18 19.88 -1.70
CA TYR A 67 -10.06 18.51 -1.21
C TYR A 67 -9.58 17.51 -2.28
N GLY A 68 -9.71 17.85 -3.55
CA GLY A 68 -9.39 16.97 -4.66
C GLY A 68 -10.61 16.23 -5.23
N GLY A 69 -10.39 15.63 -6.40
CA GLY A 69 -11.38 14.90 -7.19
C GLY A 69 -10.94 13.49 -7.61
N ASN A 70 -9.71 13.07 -7.32
CA ASN A 70 -9.18 11.73 -7.62
C ASN A 70 -9.71 10.69 -6.62
N THR A 71 -9.91 9.47 -7.12
CA THR A 71 -10.36 8.31 -6.33
C THR A 71 -9.22 7.62 -5.59
N SER A 72 -9.60 6.89 -4.53
CA SER A 72 -8.78 6.13 -3.59
C SER A 72 -7.37 5.76 -4.05
N CYS A 73 -6.38 6.49 -3.52
CA CYS A 73 -4.97 6.10 -3.55
C CYS A 73 -4.22 6.76 -2.38
N VAL A 74 -3.57 5.96 -1.54
CA VAL A 74 -2.76 6.43 -0.40
C VAL A 74 -1.38 5.77 -0.42
N GLU A 75 -0.32 6.57 -0.37
CA GLU A 75 1.06 6.11 -0.23
C GLU A 75 1.42 6.05 1.26
N VAL A 76 2.04 4.95 1.69
CA VAL A 76 2.71 4.83 2.99
C VAL A 76 4.13 4.37 2.77
N ARG A 77 5.12 5.17 3.18
CA ARG A 77 6.54 4.85 2.97
C ARG A 77 7.45 5.23 4.12
N ASN A 78 8.56 4.50 4.22
CA ASN A 78 9.79 4.91 4.90
C ASN A 78 10.94 4.97 3.88
N ASP A 79 12.19 5.07 4.34
CA ASP A 79 13.36 5.18 3.45
C ASP A 79 13.59 3.96 2.54
N ASN A 80 13.13 2.76 2.93
CA ASN A 80 13.42 1.50 2.24
C ASN A 80 12.20 0.87 1.56
N HIS A 81 10.99 1.24 1.96
CA HIS A 81 9.75 0.57 1.56
C HIS A 81 8.64 1.57 1.23
N ARG A 82 7.96 1.33 0.11
CA ARG A 82 6.82 2.11 -0.40
C ARG A 82 5.62 1.18 -0.65
N ILE A 83 4.59 1.37 0.16
CA ILE A 83 3.29 0.71 0.08
C ILE A 83 2.30 1.69 -0.55
N ILE A 84 1.44 1.18 -1.44
CA ILE A 84 0.37 1.94 -2.09
C ILE A 84 -0.94 1.23 -1.75
N PHE A 85 -1.86 1.92 -1.09
CA PHE A 85 -3.21 1.45 -0.86
C PHE A 85 -4.11 1.93 -1.99
N ASP A 86 -4.70 0.96 -2.69
CA ASP A 86 -5.56 1.13 -3.87
C ASP A 86 -4.92 1.86 -5.08
N ALA A 87 -5.48 1.58 -6.25
CA ALA A 87 -5.04 2.04 -7.56
C ALA A 87 -6.17 2.80 -8.31
N GLY A 88 -6.90 3.63 -7.56
CA GLY A 88 -7.79 4.66 -8.10
C GLY A 88 -7.03 5.78 -8.81
N THR A 89 -7.75 6.76 -9.37
CA THR A 89 -7.18 7.83 -10.22
C THR A 89 -6.01 8.58 -9.58
N GLY A 90 -5.92 8.66 -8.25
CA GLY A 90 -4.77 9.24 -7.55
C GLY A 90 -3.43 8.57 -7.87
N ILE A 91 -3.41 7.29 -8.23
CA ILE A 91 -2.19 6.54 -8.54
C ILE A 91 -1.44 7.13 -9.75
N ILE A 92 -2.11 7.91 -10.61
CA ILE A 92 -1.50 8.58 -11.76
C ILE A 92 -0.50 9.64 -11.28
N GLY A 93 -0.93 10.53 -10.37
CA GLY A 93 -0.06 11.57 -9.79
C GLY A 93 1.10 10.99 -8.98
N LEU A 94 0.84 9.90 -8.24
CA LEU A 94 1.90 9.15 -7.57
C LEU A 94 2.90 8.58 -8.58
N GLY A 95 2.42 8.00 -9.69
CA GLY A 95 3.23 7.53 -10.79
C GLY A 95 4.14 8.62 -11.37
N ASP A 96 3.61 9.83 -11.60
CA ASP A 96 4.38 10.97 -12.09
C ASP A 96 5.46 11.44 -11.10
N GLN A 97 5.17 11.47 -9.79
CA GLN A 97 6.17 11.79 -8.76
C GLN A 97 7.27 10.71 -8.72
N ILE A 98 6.89 9.43 -8.71
CA ILE A 98 7.83 8.30 -8.75
C ILE A 98 8.73 8.37 -9.99
N MET A 99 8.17 8.70 -11.16
CA MET A 99 8.95 8.86 -12.39
C MET A 99 9.87 10.09 -12.35
N THR A 100 9.49 11.14 -11.62
CA THR A 100 10.34 12.32 -11.38
C THR A 100 11.51 11.98 -10.45
N GLU A 101 11.24 11.29 -9.33
CA GLU A 101 12.26 10.76 -8.41
C GLU A 101 13.26 9.84 -9.14
N TYR A 102 12.77 8.96 -10.02
CA TYR A 102 13.61 8.05 -10.81
C TYR A 102 14.54 8.80 -11.78
N ARG A 103 14.02 9.81 -12.50
CA ARG A 103 14.82 10.62 -13.43
C ARG A 103 15.87 11.49 -12.73
N ALA A 104 15.57 11.96 -11.51
CA ALA A 104 16.51 12.76 -10.71
C ALA A 104 17.72 11.96 -10.21
N ASN A 105 17.62 10.62 -10.13
CA ASN A 105 18.70 9.71 -9.74
C ASN A 105 19.38 9.06 -10.97
N ASP A 106 19.59 9.85 -12.03
CA ASP A 106 20.18 9.47 -13.32
C ASP A 106 19.56 8.24 -14.03
N GLY A 107 18.35 7.82 -13.63
CA GLY A 107 17.73 6.56 -14.07
C GLY A 107 18.58 5.32 -13.74
N ASN A 108 19.51 5.45 -12.80
CA ASN A 108 20.56 4.48 -12.52
C ASN A 108 20.57 4.08 -11.03
N ALA A 109 19.37 3.93 -10.47
CA ALA A 109 19.18 3.40 -9.13
C ALA A 109 19.77 1.98 -9.05
N ALA A 110 20.84 1.81 -8.26
CA ALA A 110 21.53 0.53 -8.11
C ALA A 110 20.70 -0.57 -7.40
N SER A 111 19.45 -0.28 -7.05
CA SER A 111 18.46 -1.19 -6.46
C SER A 111 17.27 -1.33 -7.41
N PRO A 112 16.67 -2.54 -7.54
CA PRO A 112 15.41 -2.71 -8.26
C PRO A 112 14.32 -1.80 -7.68
N PHE A 113 13.44 -1.30 -8.55
CA PHE A 113 12.37 -0.37 -8.19
C PHE A 113 11.14 -1.18 -7.75
N VAL A 114 11.01 -1.41 -6.45
CA VAL A 114 9.99 -2.29 -5.88
C VAL A 114 8.81 -1.48 -5.36
N PHE A 115 7.61 -1.79 -5.85
CA PHE A 115 6.34 -1.25 -5.35
C PHE A 115 5.47 -2.37 -4.82
N SER A 116 4.76 -2.12 -3.72
CA SER A 116 3.71 -3.01 -3.24
C SER A 116 2.37 -2.29 -3.20
N ILE A 117 1.47 -2.69 -4.08
CA ILE A 117 0.08 -2.22 -4.13
C ILE A 117 -0.76 -3.21 -3.32
N LEU A 118 -1.48 -2.70 -2.32
CA LEU A 118 -2.40 -3.44 -1.47
C LEU A 118 -3.81 -2.95 -1.83
N LEU A 119 -4.56 -3.80 -2.51
CA LEU A 119 -5.91 -3.54 -2.96
C LEU A 119 -6.89 -4.00 -1.88
N SER A 120 -7.62 -3.04 -1.30
CA SER A 120 -8.66 -3.29 -0.30
C SER A 120 -9.74 -4.23 -0.84
N HIS A 121 -10.13 -4.03 -2.10
CA HIS A 121 -11.03 -4.86 -2.89
C HIS A 121 -10.92 -4.46 -4.38
N THR A 122 -11.79 -5.00 -5.25
CA THR A 122 -11.71 -4.78 -6.71
C THR A 122 -12.87 -3.96 -7.29
N HIS A 123 -13.51 -3.09 -6.51
CA HIS A 123 -14.43 -2.09 -7.08
C HIS A 123 -13.66 -1.08 -7.95
N TYR A 124 -14.36 -0.53 -8.93
CA TYR A 124 -13.75 0.12 -10.09
C TYR A 124 -12.88 1.31 -9.70
N ASP A 125 -13.35 2.15 -8.80
CA ASP A 125 -12.68 3.31 -8.21
C ASP A 125 -11.38 3.02 -7.44
N HIS A 126 -11.14 1.76 -7.08
CA HIS A 126 -9.91 1.27 -6.42
C HIS A 126 -8.90 0.62 -7.38
N ILE A 127 -9.25 0.38 -8.65
CA ILE A 127 -8.36 -0.34 -9.60
C ILE A 127 -8.25 0.27 -11.00
N HIS A 128 -9.20 1.10 -11.44
CA HIS A 128 -9.31 1.49 -12.85
C HIS A 128 -8.13 2.30 -13.40
N ALA A 129 -7.32 2.91 -12.54
CA ALA A 129 -6.21 3.76 -12.95
C ALA A 129 -4.85 3.04 -12.93
N LEU A 130 -4.79 1.78 -12.48
CA LEU A 130 -3.61 0.93 -12.59
C LEU A 130 -2.98 0.89 -14.01
N PRO A 131 -3.74 0.89 -15.12
CA PRO A 131 -3.15 0.97 -16.47
C PRO A 131 -2.35 2.24 -16.74
N PHE A 132 -2.61 3.33 -16.00
CA PHE A 132 -1.94 4.62 -16.17
C PHE A 132 -0.78 4.84 -15.18
N PHE A 133 -0.48 3.85 -14.32
CA PHE A 133 0.65 3.89 -13.40
C PHE A 133 1.99 3.72 -14.15
N GLN A 134 2.57 4.84 -14.59
CA GLN A 134 3.80 4.88 -15.41
C GLN A 134 4.95 3.99 -14.92
N PRO A 135 5.27 3.88 -13.60
CA PRO A 135 6.36 3.04 -13.12
C PRO A 135 6.24 1.57 -13.52
N ALA A 136 5.01 1.05 -13.73
CA ALA A 136 4.79 -0.33 -14.15
C ALA A 136 5.15 -0.62 -15.62
N TYR A 137 5.54 0.39 -16.40
CA TYR A 137 6.08 0.24 -17.76
C TYR A 137 7.60 0.20 -17.82
N LEU A 138 8.29 0.38 -16.68
CA LEU A 138 9.74 0.18 -16.57
C LEU A 138 10.05 -1.32 -16.41
N SER A 139 10.84 -1.88 -17.31
CA SER A 139 11.30 -3.29 -17.22
C SER A 139 12.21 -3.56 -16.02
N GLN A 140 12.78 -2.52 -15.40
CA GLN A 140 13.57 -2.60 -14.16
C GLN A 140 12.70 -2.58 -12.89
N ALA A 141 11.40 -2.28 -13.00
CA ALA A 141 10.49 -2.24 -11.86
C ALA A 141 9.91 -3.63 -11.55
N SER A 142 9.68 -3.88 -10.26
CA SER A 142 8.93 -5.02 -9.74
C SER A 142 7.68 -4.52 -9.02
N MET A 143 6.53 -4.75 -9.62
CA MET A 143 5.22 -4.44 -9.07
C MET A 143 4.65 -5.68 -8.36
N HIS A 144 4.48 -5.56 -7.05
CA HIS A 144 3.82 -6.55 -6.22
C HIS A 144 2.40 -6.09 -5.95
N VAL A 145 1.40 -6.93 -6.21
CA VAL A 145 -0.01 -6.61 -5.96
C VAL A 145 -0.59 -7.65 -5.03
N PHE A 146 -1.16 -7.20 -3.92
CA PHE A 146 -1.77 -8.03 -2.89
C PHE A 146 -3.23 -7.60 -2.70
N GLY A 147 -4.13 -8.55 -2.42
CA GLY A 147 -5.55 -8.25 -2.26
C GLY A 147 -6.39 -9.51 -2.08
N PRO A 148 -7.71 -9.36 -1.88
CA PRO A 148 -8.62 -10.48 -1.65
C PRO A 148 -8.85 -11.34 -2.91
N LYS A 149 -9.20 -12.61 -2.69
CA LYS A 149 -9.88 -13.46 -3.67
C LYS A 149 -11.38 -13.28 -3.50
N LEU A 150 -12.03 -12.46 -4.35
CA LEU A 150 -13.45 -12.10 -4.22
C LEU A 150 -14.32 -13.00 -5.11
N LEU A 151 -15.45 -13.48 -4.58
CA LEU A 151 -16.45 -14.29 -5.28
C LEU A 151 -15.87 -15.53 -6.00
N GLY A 152 -14.72 -16.03 -5.55
CA GLY A 152 -14.02 -17.17 -6.14
C GLY A 152 -13.05 -16.84 -7.27
N TYR A 153 -12.99 -15.60 -7.75
CA TYR A 153 -12.06 -15.13 -8.79
C TYR A 153 -10.71 -14.76 -8.21
N ASP A 154 -9.61 -15.09 -8.90
CA ASP A 154 -8.29 -14.65 -8.49
C ASP A 154 -8.08 -13.17 -8.77
N LEU A 155 -7.37 -12.46 -7.88
CA LEU A 155 -7.10 -11.03 -7.98
C LEU A 155 -6.51 -10.63 -9.34
N ARG A 156 -5.66 -11.51 -9.90
CA ARG A 156 -5.09 -11.34 -11.24
C ARG A 156 -6.16 -11.33 -12.32
N GLU A 157 -7.15 -12.21 -12.24
CA GLU A 157 -8.25 -12.31 -13.20
C GLU A 157 -9.12 -11.06 -13.14
N SER A 158 -9.54 -10.65 -11.93
CA SER A 158 -10.34 -9.43 -11.72
C SER A 158 -9.66 -8.17 -12.28
N ILE A 159 -8.35 -8.01 -12.05
CA ILE A 159 -7.58 -6.90 -12.65
C ILE A 159 -7.53 -7.06 -14.17
N SER A 160 -7.10 -8.22 -14.68
CA SER A 160 -6.97 -8.47 -16.13
C SER A 160 -8.29 -8.26 -16.90
N GLU A 161 -9.45 -8.57 -16.32
CA GLU A 161 -10.76 -8.37 -16.95
C GLU A 161 -11.06 -6.89 -17.22
N THR A 162 -10.85 -6.02 -16.23
CA THR A 162 -10.98 -4.55 -16.38
C THR A 162 -9.96 -3.95 -17.35
N MET A 163 -8.85 -4.66 -17.57
CA MET A 163 -7.79 -4.30 -18.52
C MET A 163 -7.92 -5.01 -19.89
N THR A 164 -9.05 -5.66 -20.18
CA THR A 164 -9.27 -6.21 -21.54
C THR A 164 -9.55 -5.10 -22.55
N ALA A 165 -9.23 -5.35 -23.82
CA ALA A 165 -9.44 -4.42 -24.95
C ALA A 165 -10.89 -3.93 -25.17
N ARG A 166 -11.86 -4.43 -24.39
CA ARG A 166 -13.24 -3.92 -24.33
C ARG A 166 -13.40 -2.69 -23.42
N TYR A 167 -12.51 -2.52 -22.44
CA TYR A 167 -12.61 -1.50 -21.39
C TYR A 167 -11.36 -0.62 -21.30
N CYS A 168 -10.17 -1.17 -21.59
CA CYS A 168 -8.90 -0.46 -21.54
C CYS A 168 -8.08 -0.74 -22.82
N PRO A 169 -7.40 0.27 -23.41
CA PRO A 169 -6.48 0.05 -24.53
C PRO A 169 -5.17 -0.63 -24.12
N VAL A 170 -4.93 -0.86 -22.82
CA VAL A 170 -3.73 -1.51 -22.30
C VAL A 170 -4.12 -2.74 -21.47
N ARG A 171 -3.53 -3.88 -21.81
CA ARG A 171 -3.61 -5.12 -21.03
C ARG A 171 -2.57 -5.16 -19.92
N LEU A 172 -2.88 -5.90 -18.86
CA LEU A 172 -1.94 -6.17 -17.77
C LEU A 172 -0.59 -6.75 -18.26
N GLU A 173 -0.61 -7.52 -19.34
CA GLU A 173 0.61 -8.10 -19.94
C GLU A 173 1.51 -7.08 -20.64
N GLU A 174 0.97 -5.94 -21.10
CA GLU A 174 1.71 -4.91 -21.86
C GLU A 174 2.48 -3.92 -20.97
N MET A 175 2.23 -3.95 -19.67
CA MET A 175 2.99 -3.20 -18.65
C MET A 175 4.34 -3.91 -18.43
N ASN A 176 5.47 -3.39 -18.93
CA ASN A 176 6.74 -4.14 -19.00
C ASN A 176 7.39 -4.55 -17.66
N SER A 177 6.93 -4.04 -16.52
CA SER A 177 7.44 -4.41 -15.19
C SER A 177 7.32 -5.91 -14.89
N HIS A 178 8.20 -6.42 -14.04
CA HIS A 178 7.98 -7.73 -13.40
C HIS A 178 6.78 -7.62 -12.46
N LYS A 179 5.83 -8.56 -12.55
CA LYS A 179 4.53 -8.48 -11.85
C LYS A 179 4.29 -9.74 -11.03
N VAL A 180 4.15 -9.57 -9.72
CA VAL A 180 3.79 -10.63 -8.76
C VAL A 180 2.45 -10.27 -8.16
N ILE A 181 1.39 -10.99 -8.52
CA ILE A 181 0.02 -10.74 -8.04
C ILE A 181 -0.40 -11.91 -7.18
N VAL A 182 -0.81 -11.63 -5.95
CA VAL A 182 -0.99 -12.63 -4.89
C VAL A 182 -2.32 -12.38 -4.17
N ASN A 183 -3.18 -13.40 -4.17
CA ASN A 183 -4.32 -13.44 -3.27
C ASN A 183 -3.82 -13.61 -1.83
N ILE A 184 -4.34 -12.83 -0.89
CA ILE A 184 -4.09 -12.98 0.55
C ILE A 184 -5.40 -13.14 1.33
N ALA A 185 -5.30 -13.71 2.53
CA ALA A 185 -6.40 -13.86 3.49
C ALA A 185 -6.25 -12.90 4.67
N ASP A 186 -7.27 -12.78 5.52
CA ASP A 186 -7.20 -12.00 6.76
C ASP A 186 -6.40 -12.67 7.89
N THR A 187 -6.00 -13.92 7.70
CA THR A 187 -4.99 -14.61 8.51
C THR A 187 -3.55 -14.30 8.09
N ASP A 188 -3.35 -13.65 6.94
CA ASP A 188 -2.02 -13.32 6.42
C ASP A 188 -1.49 -12.00 6.97
N ARG A 189 -0.17 -11.87 6.95
CA ARG A 189 0.56 -10.64 7.21
C ARG A 189 1.66 -10.50 6.16
N LEU A 190 1.98 -9.27 5.77
CA LEU A 190 3.04 -8.97 4.82
C LEU A 190 4.23 -8.40 5.56
N LEU A 191 5.36 -9.11 5.50
CA LEU A 191 6.61 -8.75 6.14
C LEU A 191 7.59 -8.19 5.11
N PHE A 192 7.79 -6.88 5.17
CA PHE A 192 8.78 -6.15 4.40
C PHE A 192 10.06 -6.11 5.23
N ARG A 193 11.09 -6.85 4.80
CA ARG A 193 12.43 -6.77 5.38
C ARG A 193 13.30 -5.87 4.52
N ASN A 194 14.16 -5.06 5.14
CA ASN A 194 15.16 -4.25 4.44
C ASN A 194 16.17 -5.14 3.66
N SER A 195 15.79 -5.49 2.42
CA SER A 195 16.46 -6.54 1.62
C SER A 195 16.23 -6.42 0.11
N HIS A 196 15.56 -5.36 -0.35
CA HIS A 196 15.13 -5.11 -1.74
C HIS A 196 14.39 -6.28 -2.44
N LYS A 197 13.84 -7.22 -1.65
CA LYS A 197 13.13 -8.41 -2.12
C LYS A 197 11.62 -8.25 -1.94
N VAL A 198 10.90 -9.12 -2.65
CA VAL A 198 9.47 -9.39 -2.49
C VAL A 198 9.11 -9.46 -0.99
N PRO A 199 8.10 -8.70 -0.50
CA PRO A 199 7.65 -8.85 0.88
C PRO A 199 7.13 -10.27 1.10
N ARG A 200 7.45 -10.84 2.25
CA ARG A 200 7.05 -12.22 2.57
C ARG A 200 5.62 -12.22 3.09
N VAL A 201 4.74 -12.96 2.41
CA VAL A 201 3.49 -13.42 3.03
C VAL A 201 3.86 -14.42 4.13
N ILE A 202 3.30 -14.21 5.31
CA ILE A 202 3.45 -15.06 6.49
C ILE A 202 2.08 -15.20 7.17
N THR A 203 1.85 -16.28 7.89
CA THR A 203 0.60 -16.44 8.65
C THR A 203 0.65 -15.68 9.98
N ALA A 204 -0.50 -15.37 10.56
CA ALA A 204 -0.60 -14.83 11.92
C ALA A 204 -0.03 -15.75 13.02
N HIS A 205 0.25 -17.02 12.71
CA HIS A 205 0.85 -18.00 13.61
C HIS A 205 2.37 -18.17 13.43
N ASP A 206 2.96 -17.57 12.38
CA ASP A 206 4.39 -17.70 12.11
C ASP A 206 5.22 -16.92 13.15
N GLU A 207 6.25 -17.56 13.71
CA GLU A 207 7.20 -16.87 14.57
C GLU A 207 8.04 -15.87 13.76
N ILE A 208 7.72 -14.58 13.93
CA ILE A 208 8.48 -13.48 13.33
C ILE A 208 9.65 -13.15 14.27
N ALA A 209 10.88 -13.42 13.82
CA ALA A 209 12.08 -12.85 14.45
C ALA A 209 11.93 -11.33 14.58
N ALA A 210 12.46 -10.71 15.64
CA ALA A 210 12.26 -9.30 15.95
C ALA A 210 12.33 -8.38 14.70
N LEU A 211 11.39 -7.43 14.59
CA LEU A 211 11.41 -6.44 13.51
C LEU A 211 12.65 -5.56 13.68
N HIS A 212 13.39 -5.35 12.61
CA HIS A 212 14.43 -4.34 12.55
C HIS A 212 13.78 -2.95 12.36
N HIS A 213 14.58 -1.90 12.59
CA HIS A 213 14.15 -0.50 12.58
C HIS A 213 13.33 -0.12 11.35
N ASP A 214 13.77 -0.52 10.16
CA ASP A 214 13.18 -0.15 8.88
C ASP A 214 12.13 -1.14 8.35
N ASP A 215 11.93 -2.28 9.03
CA ASP A 215 11.01 -3.31 8.55
C ASP A 215 9.55 -2.83 8.68
N LEU A 216 8.74 -3.07 7.66
CA LEU A 216 7.29 -2.88 7.74
C LEU A 216 6.59 -4.21 7.98
N LEU A 217 5.63 -4.22 8.89
CA LEU A 217 4.72 -5.33 9.08
C LEU A 217 3.30 -4.87 8.81
N VAL A 218 2.70 -5.38 7.73
CA VAL A 218 1.29 -5.15 7.42
C VAL A 218 0.47 -6.32 7.94
N SER A 219 -0.54 -6.02 8.75
CA SER A 219 -1.57 -7.00 9.15
C SER A 219 -2.85 -6.70 8.38
N VAL A 220 -3.67 -7.73 8.16
CA VAL A 220 -4.92 -7.67 7.38
C VAL A 220 -6.12 -7.93 8.30
N MET A 221 -7.27 -7.34 7.98
CA MET A 221 -8.56 -7.71 8.55
C MET A 221 -9.63 -7.66 7.46
N HIS A 222 -10.45 -8.70 7.34
CA HIS A 222 -11.58 -8.71 6.40
C HIS A 222 -12.85 -8.18 7.06
N SER A 223 -13.34 -7.02 6.61
CA SER A 223 -14.69 -6.54 6.93
C SER A 223 -15.69 -7.08 5.92
N TYR A 224 -16.79 -7.67 6.40
CA TYR A 224 -17.91 -8.13 5.56
C TYR A 224 -19.00 -7.05 5.39
N ALA A 225 -18.83 -5.88 6.02
CA ALA A 225 -19.78 -4.77 5.98
C ALA A 225 -19.52 -3.87 4.75
N HIS A 226 -19.47 -4.49 3.58
CA HIS A 226 -19.37 -3.87 2.25
C HIS A 226 -19.88 -4.88 1.20
N PRO A 227 -20.46 -4.45 0.05
CA PRO A 227 -20.96 -5.37 -0.98
C PRO A 227 -19.94 -6.41 -1.48
N LYS A 228 -20.46 -7.48 -2.11
CA LYS A 228 -19.72 -8.41 -2.98
C LYS A 228 -18.45 -9.03 -2.33
N ASP A 229 -18.67 -9.67 -1.19
CA ASP A 229 -17.67 -10.29 -0.30
C ASP A 229 -16.84 -9.32 0.56
N GLY A 230 -17.14 -8.02 0.58
CA GLY A 230 -16.58 -7.10 1.57
C GLY A 230 -15.23 -6.48 1.19
N VAL A 231 -14.49 -6.00 2.20
CA VAL A 231 -13.27 -5.20 2.03
C VAL A 231 -12.16 -5.61 2.99
N PHE A 232 -10.90 -5.53 2.54
CA PHE A 232 -9.72 -5.64 3.40
C PHE A 232 -9.30 -4.29 3.99
N VAL A 233 -9.16 -4.30 5.31
CA VAL A 233 -8.58 -3.24 6.13
C VAL A 233 -7.14 -3.60 6.44
N TYR A 234 -6.22 -2.65 6.27
CA TYR A 234 -4.78 -2.87 6.47
C TYR A 234 -4.24 -2.07 7.66
N LYS A 235 -3.30 -2.67 8.41
CA LYS A 235 -2.54 -1.98 9.47
C LYS A 235 -1.06 -2.12 9.21
N VAL A 236 -0.40 -1.01 8.85
CA VAL A 236 1.06 -0.93 8.72
C VAL A 236 1.65 -0.61 10.09
N GLN A 237 2.74 -1.30 10.44
CA GLN A 237 3.52 -1.01 11.65
C GLN A 237 5.00 -0.88 11.30
N ASN A 238 5.65 0.16 11.84
CA ASN A 238 7.10 0.39 11.73
C ASN A 238 7.60 1.02 13.04
N ASN A 239 8.59 0.41 13.70
CA ASN A 239 9.24 0.95 14.90
C ASN A 239 8.30 1.59 15.96
N GLY A 240 7.20 0.90 16.30
CA GLY A 240 6.20 1.38 17.27
C GLY A 240 5.17 2.38 16.73
N GLN A 241 5.39 2.95 15.54
CA GLN A 241 4.41 3.73 14.79
C GLN A 241 3.44 2.79 14.06
N SER A 242 2.20 3.23 13.84
CA SER A 242 1.23 2.51 13.00
C SER A 242 0.14 3.38 12.37
N VAL A 243 -0.22 3.00 11.15
CA VAL A 243 -1.36 3.56 10.41
C VAL A 243 -2.32 2.43 10.02
N VAL A 244 -3.62 2.70 10.11
CA VAL A 244 -4.69 1.83 9.62
C VAL A 244 -5.39 2.46 8.43
N TYR A 245 -5.60 1.69 7.38
CA TYR A 245 -6.37 2.04 6.19
C TYR A 245 -7.66 1.21 6.16
N ALA A 246 -8.79 1.87 6.42
CA ALA A 246 -10.13 1.31 6.56
C ALA A 246 -11.13 2.03 5.64
N THR A 247 -10.84 2.04 4.33
CA THR A 247 -11.78 2.48 3.29
C THR A 247 -12.97 1.52 3.20
N ASP A 248 -14.10 1.98 2.69
CA ASP A 248 -15.24 1.14 2.27
C ASP A 248 -15.78 0.24 3.38
N THR A 249 -15.76 0.74 4.62
CA THR A 249 -16.29 0.01 5.78
C THR A 249 -17.56 0.66 6.28
N GLU A 250 -18.64 -0.12 6.40
CA GLU A 250 -19.87 0.32 7.10
C GLU A 250 -19.83 -0.07 8.58
N GLY A 251 -19.92 0.93 9.46
CA GLY A 251 -20.04 0.73 10.91
C GLY A 251 -21.48 0.43 11.34
N TYR A 252 -21.63 -0.16 12.53
CA TYR A 252 -22.93 -0.31 13.21
C TYR A 252 -22.99 0.57 14.46
N ARG A 253 -24.20 0.86 14.95
CA ARG A 253 -24.38 1.58 16.24
C ARG A 253 -23.65 0.86 17.37
N GLY A 254 -22.71 1.55 18.02
CA GLY A 254 -21.81 0.96 19.01
C GLY A 254 -20.38 0.72 18.49
N GLY A 255 -20.14 0.97 17.21
CA GLY A 255 -18.87 0.80 16.50
C GLY A 255 -18.56 -0.67 16.18
N ASP A 256 -17.87 -0.93 15.06
CA ASP A 256 -17.38 -2.28 14.76
C ASP A 256 -16.29 -2.68 15.76
N SER A 257 -16.62 -3.63 16.63
CA SER A 257 -15.70 -4.19 17.62
C SER A 257 -14.43 -4.83 17.03
N ARG A 258 -14.48 -5.34 15.79
CA ARG A 258 -13.31 -5.90 15.09
C ARG A 258 -12.38 -4.77 14.67
N LEU A 259 -12.89 -3.78 13.94
CA LEU A 259 -12.14 -2.59 13.53
C LEU A 259 -11.59 -1.80 14.73
N ILE A 260 -12.38 -1.59 15.79
CA ILE A 260 -11.92 -0.93 17.03
C ILE A 260 -10.72 -1.66 17.64
N LYS A 261 -10.77 -2.99 17.72
CA LYS A 261 -9.66 -3.81 18.25
C LYS A 261 -8.45 -3.77 17.32
N PHE A 262 -8.66 -3.78 16.01
CA PHE A 262 -7.60 -3.76 15.00
C PHE A 262 -6.86 -2.40 14.99
N ALA A 263 -7.60 -1.29 15.03
CA ALA A 263 -7.09 0.08 15.09
C ALA A 263 -6.60 0.51 16.47
N GLN A 264 -6.69 -0.34 17.49
CA GLN A 264 -6.39 0.03 18.87
C GLN A 264 -4.98 0.65 19.03
N ASN A 265 -4.95 1.83 19.65
CA ASN A 265 -3.78 2.66 19.94
C ASN A 265 -2.93 3.05 18.72
N SER A 266 -3.48 3.00 17.50
CA SER A 266 -2.73 3.44 16.30
C SER A 266 -2.54 4.96 16.25
N ASP A 267 -1.46 5.40 15.62
CA ASP A 267 -1.15 6.82 15.46
C ASP A 267 -2.15 7.48 14.50
N VAL A 268 -2.38 6.86 13.35
CA VAL A 268 -3.36 7.32 12.36
C VAL A 268 -4.35 6.21 12.03
N LEU A 269 -5.62 6.59 11.96
CA LEU A 269 -6.69 5.79 11.36
C LEU A 269 -7.25 6.58 10.19
N ILE A 270 -7.11 6.04 8.98
CA ILE A 270 -7.75 6.50 7.77
C ILE A 270 -9.05 5.68 7.65
N HIS A 271 -10.20 6.33 7.73
CA HIS A 271 -11.49 5.66 7.82
C HIS A 271 -12.46 6.22 6.78
N ASP A 272 -13.23 5.33 6.16
CA ASP A 272 -14.40 5.70 5.37
C ASP A 272 -15.32 6.62 6.17
N SER A 273 -15.74 7.71 5.56
CA SER A 273 -16.76 8.58 6.11
C SER A 273 -17.58 9.21 4.99
N GLN A 274 -17.98 8.39 4.01
CA GLN A 274 -18.58 8.88 2.77
C GLN A 274 -19.84 9.71 3.03
N TYR A 275 -20.63 9.37 4.06
CA TYR A 275 -21.94 9.98 4.29
C TYR A 275 -22.01 10.83 5.57
N THR A 276 -22.83 11.88 5.53
CA THR A 276 -23.37 12.47 6.77
C THR A 276 -24.48 11.56 7.33
N THR A 277 -24.76 11.68 8.63
CA THR A 277 -25.90 10.96 9.25
C THR A 277 -27.23 11.26 8.54
N ALA A 278 -27.42 12.50 8.05
CA ALA A 278 -28.64 12.90 7.36
C ALA A 278 -28.84 12.15 6.03
N GLU A 279 -27.79 12.02 5.22
CA GLU A 279 -27.82 11.25 3.96
C GLU A 279 -27.96 9.75 4.23
N TYR A 280 -27.25 9.25 5.24
CA TYR A 280 -27.29 7.84 5.61
C TYR A 280 -28.68 7.38 6.05
N THR A 281 -29.43 8.23 6.77
CA THR A 281 -30.81 7.96 7.22
C THR A 281 -31.89 8.65 6.38
N ASP A 282 -31.60 9.11 5.17
CA ASP A 282 -32.59 9.81 4.35
C ASP A 282 -33.79 8.90 4.04
N VAL A 283 -35.00 9.46 4.06
CA VAL A 283 -36.24 8.68 3.89
C VAL A 283 -36.61 8.40 2.43
N GLN A 284 -35.93 9.03 1.47
CA GLN A 284 -36.15 8.86 0.03
C GLN A 284 -34.99 8.12 -0.65
N ASP A 285 -33.74 8.42 -0.26
CA ASP A 285 -32.52 7.83 -0.81
C ASP A 285 -31.53 7.36 0.29
N PRO A 286 -31.93 6.45 1.21
CA PRO A 286 -31.08 5.99 2.32
C PRO A 286 -29.82 5.28 1.83
N LYS A 287 -28.73 5.45 2.58
CA LYS A 287 -27.41 4.83 2.30
C LYS A 287 -27.02 3.67 3.22
N GLN A 288 -27.92 3.26 4.10
CA GLN A 288 -27.71 2.08 4.95
C GLN A 288 -27.58 0.81 4.08
N GLY A 289 -26.58 -0.02 4.36
CA GLY A 289 -26.25 -1.22 3.61
C GLY A 289 -25.49 -0.99 2.30
N TYR A 290 -25.05 0.24 2.00
CA TYR A 290 -24.22 0.52 0.82
C TYR A 290 -22.75 0.10 1.02
N GLY A 291 -22.31 -0.16 2.26
CA GLY A 291 -20.92 -0.51 2.56
C GLY A 291 -20.02 0.67 2.94
N HIS A 292 -20.59 1.81 3.32
CA HIS A 292 -19.83 3.00 3.72
C HIS A 292 -20.33 3.56 5.05
N SER A 293 -19.44 4.26 5.75
CA SER A 293 -19.67 4.78 7.10
C SER A 293 -20.14 6.24 7.09
N THR A 294 -20.71 6.64 8.22
CA THR A 294 -20.90 8.04 8.53
C THR A 294 -19.69 8.64 9.24
N VAL A 295 -19.56 9.98 9.17
CA VAL A 295 -18.61 10.75 9.98
C VAL A 295 -18.68 10.38 11.47
N ASP A 296 -19.90 10.19 12.00
CA ASP A 296 -20.16 9.76 13.38
C ASP A 296 -19.57 8.37 13.67
N MET A 297 -19.73 7.39 12.76
CA MET A 297 -19.18 6.05 12.90
C MET A 297 -17.64 6.07 12.92
N ALA A 298 -17.02 6.81 12.01
CA ALA A 298 -15.56 6.99 11.96
C ALA A 298 -15.03 7.61 13.27
N CYS A 299 -15.72 8.64 13.79
CA CYS A 299 -15.37 9.27 15.07
C CYS A 299 -15.58 8.33 16.27
N GLU A 300 -16.65 7.51 16.28
CA GLU A 300 -16.92 6.53 17.33
C GLU A 300 -15.84 5.43 17.37
N VAL A 301 -15.43 4.92 16.20
CA VAL A 301 -14.33 3.95 16.07
C VAL A 301 -13.01 4.56 16.55
N ALA A 302 -12.66 5.76 16.08
CA ALA A 302 -11.44 6.46 16.49
C ALA A 302 -11.35 6.67 18.01
N ALA A 303 -12.43 7.16 18.63
CA ALA A 303 -12.49 7.39 20.07
C ALA A 303 -12.36 6.08 20.88
N LYS A 304 -13.06 5.01 20.47
CA LYS A 304 -13.02 3.71 21.17
C LYS A 304 -11.70 2.96 20.98
N ALA A 305 -11.11 3.04 19.79
CA ALA A 305 -9.79 2.50 19.51
C ALA A 305 -8.66 3.29 20.19
N LYS A 306 -8.91 4.53 20.62
CA LYS A 306 -7.91 5.47 21.18
C LYS A 306 -6.79 5.79 20.17
N VAL A 307 -7.18 6.03 18.92
CA VAL A 307 -6.21 6.46 17.89
C VAL A 307 -5.70 7.86 18.22
N LYS A 308 -4.49 8.22 17.80
CA LYS A 308 -3.96 9.57 18.05
C LYS A 308 -4.60 10.59 17.10
N GLN A 309 -4.77 10.24 15.83
CA GLN A 309 -5.37 11.07 14.79
C GLN A 309 -6.35 10.26 13.93
N LEU A 310 -7.47 10.88 13.55
CA LEU A 310 -8.42 10.37 12.56
C LEU A 310 -8.27 11.16 11.26
N VAL A 311 -8.23 10.44 10.14
CA VAL A 311 -8.33 11.01 8.80
C VAL A 311 -9.63 10.50 8.17
N LEU A 312 -10.55 11.42 7.90
CA LEU A 312 -11.77 11.15 7.16
C LEU A 312 -11.42 10.94 5.69
N PHE A 313 -11.94 9.88 5.07
CA PHE A 313 -11.58 9.42 3.74
C PHE A 313 -12.81 8.89 2.98
N HIS A 314 -12.64 8.58 1.70
CA HIS A 314 -13.70 8.08 0.82
C HIS A 314 -14.87 9.06 0.64
N HIS A 315 -14.56 10.36 0.51
CA HIS A 315 -15.58 11.42 0.47
C HIS A 315 -16.53 11.23 -0.71
N ASP A 316 -17.83 11.49 -0.50
CA ASP A 316 -18.82 11.30 -1.56
C ASP A 316 -18.53 12.23 -2.75
N PRO A 317 -18.68 11.75 -4.00
CA PRO A 317 -18.56 12.58 -5.20
C PRO A 317 -19.44 13.84 -5.23
N ARG A 318 -20.57 13.83 -4.51
CA ARG A 318 -21.52 14.95 -4.44
C ARG A 318 -21.07 16.04 -3.45
N HIS A 319 -20.08 15.76 -2.59
CA HIS A 319 -19.58 16.69 -1.58
C HIS A 319 -18.54 17.65 -2.18
N ASP A 320 -18.96 18.89 -2.46
CA ASP A 320 -18.06 20.00 -2.82
C ASP A 320 -17.21 20.50 -1.63
N ASP A 321 -16.21 21.32 -1.94
CA ASP A 321 -15.22 21.83 -0.96
C ASP A 321 -15.86 22.54 0.24
N GLU A 322 -17.01 23.21 0.07
CA GLU A 322 -17.74 23.83 1.18
C GLU A 322 -18.43 22.79 2.06
N SER A 323 -19.02 21.74 1.47
CA SER A 323 -19.60 20.65 2.24
C SER A 323 -18.54 19.87 3.02
N MET A 324 -17.35 19.67 2.43
CA MET A 324 -16.23 19.03 3.11
C MET A 324 -15.68 19.85 4.29
N VAL A 325 -15.67 21.18 4.19
CA VAL A 325 -15.40 22.06 5.35
C VAL A 325 -16.41 21.81 6.47
N ARG A 326 -17.72 21.75 6.15
CA ARG A 326 -18.77 21.50 7.16
C ARG A 326 -18.63 20.10 7.80
N VAL A 327 -18.29 19.09 7.01
CA VAL A 327 -18.00 17.72 7.48
C VAL A 327 -16.82 17.71 8.46
N GLU A 328 -15.72 18.37 8.11
CA GLU A 328 -14.53 18.42 8.96
C GLU A 328 -14.77 19.23 10.25
N GLU A 329 -15.46 20.37 10.16
CA GLU A 329 -15.86 21.17 11.32
C GLU A 329 -16.84 20.45 12.25
N TYR A 330 -17.70 19.58 11.71
CA TYR A 330 -18.58 18.73 12.49
C TYR A 330 -17.78 17.63 13.19
N ALA A 331 -16.93 16.90 12.46
CA ALA A 331 -16.09 15.84 13.00
C ALA A 331 -15.21 16.33 14.15
N ARG A 332 -14.61 17.53 14.03
CA ARG A 332 -13.78 18.13 15.10
C ARG A 332 -14.50 18.35 16.43
N ARG A 333 -15.84 18.36 16.43
CA ARG A 333 -16.67 18.43 17.65
C ARG A 333 -16.86 17.05 18.30
N LEU A 334 -16.78 15.97 17.51
CA LEU A 334 -16.89 14.59 17.97
C LEU A 334 -15.52 14.01 18.37
N PHE A 335 -14.48 14.27 17.57
CA PHE A 335 -13.11 13.82 17.80
C PHE A 335 -12.12 14.96 17.51
N LYS A 336 -11.41 15.44 18.55
CA LYS A 336 -10.63 16.70 18.45
C LYS A 336 -9.50 16.66 17.40
N ASN A 337 -8.80 15.53 17.26
CA ASN A 337 -7.67 15.40 16.33
C ASN A 337 -8.10 14.72 15.03
N VAL A 338 -8.99 15.39 14.29
CA VAL A 338 -9.49 14.91 13.00
C VAL A 338 -9.20 15.93 11.89
N ILE A 339 -8.91 15.39 10.71
CA ILE A 339 -8.75 16.12 9.46
C ILE A 339 -9.52 15.38 8.36
N ALA A 340 -10.08 16.10 7.39
CA ALA A 340 -10.58 15.49 6.17
C ALA A 340 -9.45 15.38 5.14
N ALA A 341 -9.24 14.18 4.60
CA ALA A 341 -8.18 13.92 3.63
C ALA A 341 -8.34 14.84 2.41
N TYR A 342 -7.24 15.39 1.93
CA TYR A 342 -7.18 16.11 0.67
C TYR A 342 -5.98 15.64 -0.15
N GLU A 343 -6.04 15.80 -1.46
CA GLU A 343 -4.91 15.47 -2.35
C GLU A 343 -3.66 16.29 -2.00
N GLY A 344 -2.54 15.61 -1.77
CA GLY A 344 -1.30 16.22 -1.31
C GLY A 344 -1.21 16.43 0.21
N LEU A 345 -2.17 15.95 1.00
CA LEU A 345 -2.00 15.83 2.46
C LEU A 345 -0.85 14.85 2.74
N GLU A 346 0.09 15.29 3.58
CA GLU A 346 1.23 14.51 4.08
C GLU A 346 1.18 14.48 5.61
N ILE A 347 1.36 13.30 6.21
CA ILE A 347 1.43 13.08 7.65
C ILE A 347 2.70 12.28 7.96
N TYR A 348 3.55 12.84 8.81
CA TYR A 348 4.79 12.21 9.26
C TYR A 348 4.60 11.63 10.66
N LEU A 349 5.01 10.37 10.85
CA LEU A 349 5.02 9.72 12.15
C LEU A 349 6.46 9.62 12.69
N GLY A 350 6.62 9.80 14.00
CA GLY A 350 7.93 9.74 14.68
C GLY A 350 8.60 11.09 14.96
N GLU A 351 7.88 12.19 14.79
CA GLU A 351 8.26 13.53 15.31
C GLU A 351 7.98 13.68 16.82
#